data_AF-A0A955V9D8-F1
#
_entry.id   AF-A0A955V9D8-F1
#
_cell.length_a   1.000
_cell.length_b   1.000
_cell.length_c   1.000
_cell.angle_alpha   90.00
_cell.angle_beta   90.00
_cell.angle_gamma   90.00
#
_symmetry.space_group_name_H-M   'P 1'
#
loop_
_entity.id
_entity.type
_entity.pdbx_description
1 polymer ?
#
loop_
_entity_poly.entity_id
_entity_poly.type
_entity_poly.pdbx_seq_one_letter_code
_entity_poly.pdbx_strand_id
1 'polypeptide(L)'
;GKKAAELAKRGVRRIFALDVERQRALEWSRETGSWSLLHGDAVIEDEAFVVPLPVHALVSAARADDAVARALLAKANPVLTAALAETAAQSKAEGKVEGKAEGKVEGKAEGKAESLLAVLATRGLAVTAADEARIRGCADAATLHRWLVRAVTAASVADALAD
;
A
#
# COMPACT_ATOMS: atom_id res chain seq x y z
N GLY A 1 11.12 -13.99 3.64
CA GLY A 1 12.55 -13.69 3.51
C GLY A 1 12.84 -12.21 3.59
N LYS A 2 12.33 -11.38 2.66
CA LYS A 2 12.69 -9.94 2.53
C LYS A 2 12.73 -9.16 3.85
N LYS A 3 11.67 -9.25 4.67
CA LYS A 3 11.58 -8.55 5.96
C LYS A 3 12.60 -9.06 7.00
N ALA A 4 12.85 -10.37 7.06
CA ALA A 4 13.87 -10.93 7.95
C ALA A 4 15.28 -10.49 7.53
N ALA A 5 15.57 -10.48 6.22
CA ALA A 5 16.83 -9.96 5.71
C ALA A 5 17.04 -8.47 6.04
N GLU A 6 15.98 -7.65 5.97
CA GLU A 6 16.01 -6.24 6.34
C GLU A 6 16.28 -6.04 7.84
N LEU A 7 15.60 -6.82 8.70
CA LEU A 7 15.82 -6.78 10.15
C LEU A 7 17.24 -7.22 10.51
N ALA A 8 17.76 -8.26 9.85
CA ALA A 8 19.14 -8.70 10.06
C ALA A 8 20.16 -7.62 9.67
N LYS A 9 19.93 -6.88 8.57
CA LYS A 9 20.75 -5.73 8.16
C LYS A 9 20.70 -4.58 9.17
N ARG A 10 19.60 -4.43 9.90
CA ARG A 10 19.43 -3.44 10.98
C ARG A 10 20.01 -3.87 12.34
N GLY A 11 20.70 -5.02 12.39
CA GLY A 11 21.39 -5.48 13.60
C GLY A 11 20.57 -6.41 14.50
N VAL A 12 19.38 -6.86 14.08
CA VAL A 12 18.63 -7.87 14.85
C VAL A 12 19.42 -9.19 14.85
N ARG A 13 19.79 -9.67 16.05
CA ARG A 13 20.72 -10.80 16.24
C ARG A 13 20.11 -12.14 15.81
N ARG A 14 18.87 -12.42 16.22
CA ARG A 14 18.13 -13.63 15.89
C ARG A 14 16.69 -13.30 15.50
N ILE A 15 16.16 -14.02 14.53
CA ILE A 15 14.82 -13.79 13.99
C ILE A 15 14.12 -15.14 13.88
N PHE A 16 12.97 -15.24 14.53
CA PHE A 16 12.13 -16.43 14.51
C PHE A 16 10.78 -16.12 13.86
N ALA A 17 10.20 -17.10 13.20
CA ALA A 17 8.84 -17.05 12.67
C ALA A 17 8.03 -18.22 13.21
N LEU A 18 6.83 -17.95 13.72
CA LEU A 18 5.85 -18.98 14.08
C LEU A 18 4.85 -19.13 12.93
N ASP A 19 4.87 -20.28 12.27
CA ASP A 19 3.91 -20.67 11.23
C ASP A 19 2.78 -21.47 11.92
N VAL A 20 1.77 -20.75 12.38
CA VAL A 20 0.64 -21.28 13.17
C VAL A 20 -0.22 -22.23 12.32
N GLU A 21 -0.35 -21.94 11.02
CA GLU A 21 -1.06 -22.80 10.06
C GLU A 21 -0.40 -24.17 9.97
N ARG A 22 0.93 -24.22 9.77
CA ARG A 22 1.69 -25.47 9.58
C ARG A 22 2.32 -26.06 10.84
N GLN A 23 2.12 -25.45 12.01
CA GLN A 23 2.63 -25.95 13.30
C GLN A 23 4.13 -26.07 13.40
N ARG A 24 4.80 -24.98 13.09
CA ARG A 24 6.26 -24.98 13.13
C ARG A 24 6.81 -23.62 13.47
N ALA A 25 7.99 -23.63 14.06
CA ALA A 25 8.83 -22.45 14.17
C ALA A 25 9.96 -22.53 13.15
N LEU A 26 10.39 -21.38 12.65
CA LEU A 26 11.54 -21.25 11.78
C LEU A 26 12.50 -20.22 12.36
N GLU A 27 13.79 -20.42 12.17
CA GLU A 27 14.82 -19.42 12.44
C GLU A 27 15.41 -18.90 11.13
N TRP A 28 15.70 -17.61 11.07
CA TRP A 28 16.37 -17.02 9.92
C TRP A 28 17.87 -17.30 10.01
N SER A 29 18.40 -18.06 9.07
CA SER A 29 19.84 -18.22 8.89
C SER A 29 20.41 -16.98 8.19
N ARG A 30 21.29 -16.28 8.90
CA ARG A 30 22.03 -15.14 8.35
C ARG A 30 23.11 -15.56 7.36
N GLU A 31 23.64 -16.77 7.52
CA GLU A 31 24.69 -17.33 6.68
C GLU A 31 24.15 -17.67 5.30
N THR A 32 22.99 -18.34 5.25
CA THR A 32 22.38 -18.79 3.99
C THR A 32 21.33 -17.82 3.45
N GLY A 33 20.92 -16.83 4.24
CA GLY A 33 19.86 -15.89 3.86
C GLY A 33 18.51 -16.59 3.65
N SER A 34 18.23 -17.64 4.42
CA SER A 34 17.04 -18.47 4.27
C SER A 34 16.43 -18.84 5.63
N TRP A 35 15.17 -19.23 5.63
CA TRP A 35 14.53 -19.81 6.81
C TRP A 35 14.95 -21.27 6.99
N SER A 36 15.33 -21.65 8.20
CA SER A 36 15.54 -23.03 8.63
C SER A 36 14.41 -23.45 9.58
N LEU A 37 13.94 -24.69 9.43
CA LEU A 37 12.94 -25.26 10.32
C LEU A 37 13.59 -25.55 11.69
N LEU A 38 12.96 -25.09 12.77
CA LEU A 38 13.30 -25.53 14.12
C LEU A 38 12.54 -26.83 14.43
N HIS A 39 13.23 -27.79 15.01
CA HIS A 39 12.60 -29.04 15.44
C HIS A 39 11.59 -28.77 16.57
N GLY A 40 10.52 -29.57 16.67
CA GLY A 40 9.43 -29.31 17.60
C GLY A 40 9.83 -29.40 19.09
N ASP A 41 10.77 -30.29 19.42
CA ASP A 41 11.32 -30.44 20.77
C ASP A 41 12.48 -29.48 21.07
N ALA A 42 12.91 -28.68 20.08
CA ALA A 42 14.02 -27.77 20.27
C ALA A 42 13.69 -26.71 21.33
N VAL A 43 14.73 -26.25 22.00
CA VAL A 43 14.65 -25.18 22.99
C VAL A 43 15.48 -24.01 22.47
N ILE A 44 14.84 -22.83 22.38
CA ILE A 44 15.53 -21.61 21.97
C ILE A 44 16.18 -21.01 23.22
N GLU A 45 17.50 -21.09 23.26
CA GLU A 45 18.32 -20.44 24.28
C GLU A 45 18.84 -19.11 23.76
N ASP A 46 18.71 -18.05 24.55
CA ASP A 46 19.26 -16.74 24.22
C ASP A 46 19.48 -15.91 25.48
N GLU A 47 20.55 -15.11 25.51
CA GLU A 47 20.83 -14.16 26.60
C GLU A 47 19.69 -13.16 26.83
N ALA A 48 18.87 -12.88 25.80
CA ALA A 48 17.73 -11.98 25.90
C ALA A 48 16.53 -12.60 26.63
N PHE A 49 16.53 -13.92 26.86
CA PHE A 49 15.42 -14.63 27.50
C PHE A 49 15.74 -14.96 28.95
N VAL A 50 14.77 -14.67 29.83
CA VAL A 50 14.86 -15.00 31.27
C VAL A 50 14.89 -16.52 31.48
N VAL A 51 14.22 -17.27 30.60
CA VAL A 51 14.23 -18.73 30.57
C VAL A 51 14.32 -19.23 29.13
N PRO A 52 14.94 -20.40 28.85
CA PRO A 52 14.90 -21.00 27.54
C PRO A 52 13.46 -21.23 27.05
N LEU A 53 13.19 -21.01 25.77
CA LEU A 53 11.84 -21.10 25.20
C LEU A 53 11.66 -22.37 24.36
N PRO A 54 10.89 -23.37 24.83
CA PRO A 54 10.60 -24.56 24.04
C PRO A 54 9.76 -24.24 22.81
N VAL A 55 10.17 -24.72 21.63
CA VAL A 55 9.51 -24.46 20.36
C VAL A 55 8.07 -24.96 20.36
N HIS A 56 7.81 -26.17 20.85
CA HIS A 56 6.46 -26.71 20.95
C HIS A 56 5.54 -25.82 21.79
N ALA A 57 6.03 -25.25 22.89
CA ALA A 57 5.24 -24.41 23.79
C ALA A 57 4.82 -23.09 23.10
N LEU A 58 5.74 -22.49 22.33
CA LEU A 58 5.44 -21.29 21.54
C LEU A 58 4.38 -21.57 20.46
N VAL A 59 4.52 -22.68 19.73
CA VAL A 59 3.57 -23.06 18.68
C VAL A 59 2.20 -23.41 19.26
N SER A 60 2.15 -24.12 20.39
CA SER A 60 0.90 -24.47 21.06
C SER A 60 0.19 -23.27 21.65
N ALA A 61 0.92 -22.33 22.24
CA ALA A 61 0.34 -21.10 22.79
C ALA A 61 -0.28 -20.26 21.66
N ALA A 62 0.46 -20.04 20.57
CA ALA A 62 -0.05 -19.29 19.42
C ALA A 62 -1.33 -19.93 18.84
N ARG A 63 -1.41 -21.27 18.79
CA ARG A 63 -2.63 -21.99 18.39
C ARG A 63 -3.80 -21.77 19.33
N ALA A 64 -3.55 -21.79 20.63
CA ALA A 64 -4.59 -21.61 21.63
C ALA A 64 -5.20 -20.21 21.51
N ASP A 65 -4.37 -19.18 21.39
CA ASP A 65 -4.82 -17.80 21.19
C ASP A 65 -5.68 -17.67 19.93
N ASP A 66 -5.22 -18.26 18.83
CA ASP A 66 -5.92 -18.29 17.54
C ASP A 66 -7.29 -18.98 17.64
N ALA A 67 -7.35 -20.11 18.35
CA ALA A 67 -8.59 -20.86 18.56
C ALA A 67 -9.56 -20.06 19.44
N VAL A 68 -9.07 -19.39 20.47
CA VAL A 68 -9.86 -18.49 21.32
C VAL A 68 -10.40 -17.33 20.50
N ALA A 69 -9.56 -16.65 19.71
CA ALA A 69 -9.96 -15.56 18.84
C ALA A 69 -11.06 -15.99 17.85
N ARG A 70 -10.87 -17.13 17.17
CA ARG A 70 -11.89 -17.69 16.26
C ARG A 70 -13.20 -18.02 16.97
N ALA A 71 -13.14 -18.60 18.17
CA ALA A 71 -14.33 -18.92 18.95
C ALA A 71 -15.07 -17.65 19.40
N LEU A 72 -14.36 -16.60 19.81
CA LEU A 72 -14.96 -15.32 20.21
C LEU A 72 -15.59 -14.59 19.02
N LEU A 73 -14.95 -14.65 17.84
CA LEU A 73 -15.50 -14.13 16.59
C LEU A 73 -16.77 -14.89 16.18
N ALA A 74 -16.75 -16.22 16.21
CA ALA A 74 -17.91 -17.05 15.88
C ALA A 74 -19.10 -16.80 16.82
N LYS A 75 -18.82 -16.43 18.07
CA LYS A 75 -19.84 -16.05 19.06
C LYS A 75 -20.28 -14.60 18.98
N ALA A 76 -19.74 -13.82 18.03
CA ALA A 76 -19.97 -12.38 17.92
C ALA A 76 -19.78 -11.67 19.28
N ASN A 77 -18.66 -11.94 19.95
CA ASN A 77 -18.37 -11.34 21.25
C ASN A 77 -18.51 -9.80 21.19
N PRO A 78 -19.29 -9.17 22.10
CA PRO A 78 -19.66 -7.76 21.99
C PRO A 78 -18.47 -6.80 21.98
N VAL A 79 -17.40 -7.13 22.71
CA VAL A 79 -16.17 -6.32 22.75
C VAL A 79 -15.47 -6.37 21.39
N LEU A 80 -15.32 -7.56 20.81
CA LEU A 80 -14.71 -7.72 19.49
C LEU A 80 -15.56 -7.09 18.40
N THR A 81 -16.88 -7.23 18.43
CA THR A 81 -17.76 -6.63 17.42
C THR A 81 -17.73 -5.11 17.47
N ALA A 82 -17.66 -4.50 18.66
CA ALA A 82 -17.53 -3.06 18.80
C ALA A 82 -16.20 -2.56 18.23
N ALA A 83 -15.09 -3.22 18.58
CA ALA A 83 -13.77 -2.87 18.06
C ALA A 83 -13.67 -3.00 16.53
N LEU A 84 -14.25 -4.06 15.95
CA LEU A 84 -14.30 -4.25 14.49
C LEU A 84 -15.16 -3.18 13.80
N ALA A 85 -16.29 -2.80 14.39
CA ALA A 85 -17.15 -1.76 13.85
C ALA A 85 -16.48 -0.37 13.85
N GLU A 86 -15.78 -0.03 14.92
CA GLU A 86 -14.99 1.20 15.02
C GLU A 86 -13.89 1.23 13.95
N THR A 87 -13.13 0.14 13.83
CA THR A 87 -12.09 0.00 12.81
C THR A 87 -12.66 0.15 11.39
N ALA A 88 -13.79 -0.50 11.10
CA ALA A 88 -14.45 -0.40 9.80
C ALA A 88 -14.95 1.02 9.50
N ALA A 89 -15.48 1.72 10.51
CA ALA A 89 -15.91 3.11 10.37
C ALA A 89 -14.72 4.03 10.06
N GLN A 90 -13.59 3.84 10.75
CA GLN A 90 -12.37 4.58 10.50
C GLN A 90 -11.81 4.33 9.08
N SER A 91 -11.64 3.07 8.69
CA SER A 91 -11.14 2.73 7.35
C SER A 91 -12.05 3.25 6.22
N LYS A 92 -13.37 3.24 6.42
CA LYS A 92 -14.32 3.83 5.46
C LYS A 92 -14.21 5.35 5.39
N ALA A 93 -13.97 6.01 6.51
CA ALA A 93 -13.77 7.46 6.55
C ALA A 93 -12.47 7.85 5.82
N GLU A 94 -11.37 7.15 6.09
CA GLU A 94 -10.08 7.35 5.44
C GLU A 94 -10.18 7.12 3.92
N GLY A 95 -10.72 5.98 3.49
CA GLY A 95 -10.89 5.69 2.06
C GLY A 95 -11.79 6.70 1.33
N LYS A 96 -12.79 7.28 2.01
CA LYS A 96 -13.63 8.34 1.44
C LYS A 96 -12.88 9.66 1.30
N VAL A 97 -11.97 9.98 2.21
CA VAL A 97 -11.16 11.20 2.14
C VAL A 97 -10.14 11.07 1.00
N GLU A 98 -9.44 9.94 0.93
CA GLU A 98 -8.45 9.66 -0.11
C GLU A 98 -9.10 9.66 -1.51
N GLY A 99 -10.17 8.88 -1.70
CA GLY A 99 -10.86 8.83 -3.00
C GLY A 99 -11.46 10.18 -3.44
N LYS A 100 -11.89 11.03 -2.50
CA LYS A 100 -12.31 12.40 -2.82
C LYS A 100 -11.16 13.30 -3.23
N ALA A 101 -10.01 13.16 -2.57
CA ALA A 101 -8.82 13.95 -2.90
C ALA A 101 -8.30 13.58 -4.30
N GLU A 102 -8.17 12.28 -4.57
CA GLU A 102 -7.76 11.75 -5.87
C GLU A 102 -8.73 12.17 -6.98
N GLY A 103 -10.04 11.90 -6.79
CA GLY A 103 -11.05 12.27 -7.79
C GLY A 103 -11.13 13.77 -8.06
N LYS A 104 -10.81 14.63 -7.07
CA LYS A 104 -10.74 16.08 -7.28
C LYS A 104 -9.50 16.50 -8.08
N VAL A 105 -8.38 15.82 -7.90
CA VAL A 105 -7.15 16.08 -8.67
C VAL A 105 -7.34 15.64 -10.11
N GLU A 106 -7.84 14.41 -10.32
CA GLU A 106 -8.12 13.85 -11.64
C GLU A 106 -9.16 14.69 -12.39
N GLY A 107 -10.32 14.96 -11.79
CA GLY A 107 -11.35 15.79 -12.42
C GLY A 107 -10.91 17.22 -12.74
N LYS A 108 -9.95 17.78 -11.98
CA LYS A 108 -9.36 19.09 -12.28
C LYS A 108 -8.41 19.04 -13.48
N ALA A 109 -7.67 17.94 -13.66
CA ALA A 109 -6.84 17.74 -14.84
C ALA A 109 -7.71 17.50 -16.07
N GLU A 110 -8.66 16.56 -16.00
CA GLU A 110 -9.61 16.26 -17.08
C GLU A 110 -10.36 17.51 -17.56
N GLY A 111 -10.98 18.26 -16.64
CA GLY A 111 -11.71 19.48 -17.01
C GLY A 111 -10.84 20.56 -17.65
N LYS A 112 -9.55 20.65 -17.28
CA LYS A 112 -8.60 21.56 -17.94
C LYS A 112 -8.18 21.05 -19.32
N ALA A 113 -7.99 19.75 -19.47
CA ALA A 113 -7.68 19.13 -20.77
C ALA A 113 -8.84 19.36 -21.76
N GLU A 114 -10.09 19.16 -21.32
CA GLU A 114 -11.28 19.45 -22.12
C GLU A 114 -11.39 20.94 -22.48
N SER A 115 -11.17 21.83 -21.51
CA SER A 115 -11.16 23.28 -21.75
C SER A 115 -10.11 23.70 -22.78
N LEU A 116 -8.91 23.12 -22.70
CA LEU A 116 -7.83 23.39 -23.64
C LEU A 116 -8.19 22.94 -25.06
N LEU A 117 -8.72 21.72 -25.22
CA LEU A 117 -9.18 21.22 -26.51
C LEU A 117 -10.29 22.11 -27.10
N ALA A 118 -11.25 22.57 -26.28
CA ALA A 118 -12.30 23.47 -26.70
C ALA A 118 -11.75 24.83 -27.19
N VAL A 119 -10.76 25.39 -26.49
CA VAL A 119 -10.10 26.63 -26.91
C VAL A 119 -9.35 26.45 -28.23
N LEU A 120 -8.57 25.37 -28.38
CA LEU A 120 -7.83 25.08 -29.61
C LEU A 120 -8.79 24.92 -30.81
N ALA A 121 -9.91 24.22 -30.61
CA ALA A 121 -10.96 24.09 -31.62
C ALA A 121 -11.60 25.43 -31.98
N THR A 122 -11.90 26.27 -30.98
CA THR A 122 -12.48 27.62 -31.18
C THR A 122 -11.52 28.54 -31.95
N ARG A 123 -10.22 28.39 -31.72
CA ARG A 123 -9.14 29.10 -32.44
C ARG A 123 -8.93 28.58 -33.86
N GLY A 124 -9.58 27.48 -34.25
CA GLY A 124 -9.39 26.83 -35.54
C GLY A 124 -8.01 26.20 -35.72
N LEU A 125 -7.31 25.89 -34.62
CA LEU A 125 -6.01 25.24 -34.68
C LEU A 125 -6.20 23.73 -34.89
N ALA A 126 -5.56 23.19 -35.93
CA ALA A 126 -5.65 21.77 -36.25
C ALA A 126 -4.94 20.94 -35.16
N VAL A 127 -5.72 20.30 -34.29
CA VAL A 127 -5.23 19.38 -33.27
C VAL A 127 -5.05 18.01 -33.90
N THR A 128 -3.83 17.47 -33.85
CA THR A 128 -3.56 16.10 -34.30
C THR A 128 -4.00 15.08 -33.23
N ALA A 129 -4.22 13.83 -33.63
CA ALA A 129 -4.53 12.76 -32.67
C ALA A 129 -3.43 12.58 -31.60
N ALA A 130 -2.17 12.87 -31.95
CA ALA A 130 -1.05 12.82 -31.01
C ALA A 130 -1.12 13.95 -29.98
N ASP A 131 -1.46 15.17 -30.39
CA ASP A 131 -1.66 16.31 -29.47
C ASP A 131 -2.83 16.08 -28.53
N GLU A 132 -3.94 15.56 -29.07
CA GLU A 132 -5.13 15.23 -28.30
C GLU A 132 -4.85 14.15 -27.24
N ALA A 133 -4.10 13.10 -27.61
CA ALA A 133 -3.64 12.09 -26.67
C ALA A 133 -2.70 12.67 -25.61
N ARG A 134 -1.78 13.57 -25.99
CA ARG A 134 -0.87 14.25 -25.05
C ARG A 134 -1.62 15.12 -24.05
N ILE A 135 -2.64 15.84 -24.49
CA ILE A 135 -3.46 16.71 -23.64
C ILE A 135 -4.28 15.87 -22.65
N ARG A 136 -4.99 14.84 -23.13
CA ARG A 136 -5.81 13.98 -22.24
C ARG A 136 -4.98 13.12 -21.29
N GLY A 137 -3.79 12.69 -21.70
CA GLY A 137 -2.87 11.93 -20.85
C GLY A 137 -2.12 12.77 -19.81
N CYS A 138 -2.25 14.10 -19.83
CA CYS A 138 -1.55 14.96 -18.88
C CYS A 138 -2.29 15.03 -17.54
N ALA A 139 -1.72 14.39 -16.51
CA ALA A 139 -2.26 14.46 -15.15
C ALA A 139 -1.88 15.74 -14.39
N ASP A 140 -0.96 16.56 -14.91
CA ASP A 140 -0.53 17.80 -14.26
C ASP A 140 -1.44 18.98 -14.63
N ALA A 141 -2.37 19.29 -13.72
CA ALA A 141 -3.29 20.41 -13.85
C ALA A 141 -2.58 21.78 -13.95
N ALA A 142 -1.34 21.94 -13.50
CA ALA A 142 -0.59 23.19 -13.66
C ALA A 142 -0.09 23.36 -15.09
N THR A 143 0.46 22.30 -15.67
CA THR A 143 0.89 22.26 -17.07
C THR A 143 -0.29 22.49 -18.03
N LEU A 144 -1.40 21.78 -17.84
CA LEU A 144 -2.62 22.00 -18.62
C LEU A 144 -3.13 23.44 -18.53
N HIS A 145 -2.99 24.10 -17.38
CA HIS A 145 -3.38 25.51 -17.25
C HIS A 145 -2.45 26.46 -18.00
N ARG A 146 -1.14 26.22 -17.99
CA ARG A 146 -0.19 27.03 -18.78
C ARG A 146 -0.50 26.90 -20.27
N TRP A 147 -0.73 25.68 -20.75
CA TRP A 147 -1.12 25.43 -22.14
C TRP A 147 -2.45 26.09 -22.48
N LEU A 148 -3.45 26.03 -21.59
CA LEU A 148 -4.74 26.71 -21.77
C LEU A 148 -4.58 28.22 -21.94
N VAL A 149 -3.78 28.86 -21.09
CA VAL A 149 -3.54 30.31 -21.17
C VAL A 149 -2.80 30.67 -22.46
N ARG A 150 -1.80 29.88 -22.86
CA ARG A 150 -1.04 30.09 -24.11
C ARG A 150 -1.89 29.86 -25.36
N ALA A 151 -2.78 28.86 -25.35
CA ALA A 151 -3.63 28.49 -26.48
C ALA A 151 -4.51 29.65 -26.99
N VAL A 152 -4.87 30.60 -26.11
CA VAL A 152 -5.67 31.77 -26.46
C VAL A 152 -4.99 32.65 -27.51
N THR A 153 -3.66 32.75 -27.50
CA THR A 153 -2.88 33.62 -28.40
C THR A 153 -1.90 32.88 -29.29
N ALA A 154 -1.66 31.59 -29.04
CA ALA A 154 -0.73 30.76 -29.80
C ALA A 154 -1.04 30.73 -31.31
N ALA A 155 0.01 30.75 -32.14
CA ALA A 155 -0.11 30.66 -33.60
C ALA A 155 -0.29 29.21 -34.09
N SER A 156 0.10 28.24 -33.28
CA SER A 156 -0.04 26.81 -33.57
C SER A 156 -0.29 25.98 -32.28
N VAL A 157 -0.74 24.73 -32.44
CA VAL A 157 -0.88 23.78 -31.32
C VAL A 157 0.49 23.51 -30.67
N ALA A 158 1.55 23.40 -31.47
CA ALA A 158 2.91 23.21 -30.96
C ALA A 158 3.34 24.35 -30.03
N ASP A 159 3.04 25.61 -30.41
CA ASP A 159 3.32 26.78 -29.56
C ASP A 159 2.49 26.78 -28.27
N ALA A 160 1.23 26.35 -28.35
CA ALA A 160 0.35 26.26 -27.19
C ALA A 160 0.83 25.19 -26.19
N LEU A 161 1.37 24.08 -26.69
CA LEU A 161 1.83 22.93 -25.90
C LEU A 161 3.33 22.93 -25.60
N ALA A 162 4.04 24.02 -25.88
CA ALA A 162 5.41 24.22 -25.42
C ALA A 162 5.44 24.30 -23.88
N ASP A 163 6.54 23.88 -23.24
CA ASP A 163 6.69 23.89 -21.77
C ASP A 163 6.79 25.31 -21.19
#